data_AF-A0A3D3F1S8-F1
#
_entry.id   AF-A0A3D3F1S8-F1
#
_cell.length_a   1.000
_cell.length_b   1.000
_cell.length_c   1.000
_cell.angle_alpha   90.00
_cell.angle_beta   90.00
_cell.angle_gamma   90.00
#
_symmetry.space_group_name_H-M   'P 1'
#
loop_
_entity.id
_entity.type
_entity.pdbx_description
1 polymer ?
#
loop_
_entity_poly.entity_id
_entity_poly.type
_entity_poly.pdbx_seq_one_letter_code
_entity_poly.pdbx_strand_id
1 'polypeptide(L)'
;DISSEFDQLLWDNLRKMERYTGLGFGNPQKPLLFSVRSGAPMSLPGAMDTFLNIGLTDQITLQLSQRPNYGWTAWDCYRRLIQSWGMAYGISRDEFDNVMIDYKKRYDIQQKTQFSPQQMRDMVQDYKKVLSRYNVALEQDPYRQLYKSISHVLDSWNTKRAKMYRAKLHIAEEWGTAVIIQKMVLGNISLQSGTGVLFTHADWSKEPGIFLNGDFTLCSQGEDVVAGLVHTMPISEAERFHRNGDMSLEKDFPALYRRLLRYARQLIEEHNYPHQEIEFTFEGSSEKQLYILQTRNQVIHKNPEYQVLGTSDTQLESMGSGIGIGKGAVSGIIVINQEDITCFKDRGEALILVRPDTVPDDMMMLFECQGLLTSRGGVTSHAAVTATRLGLIGVVNCRDLVVNEENSTCRIKDVELKAGDMITVDANGGTIYMGKYPLQSVQSLV
;
A
#
# COMPACT_ATOMS: atom_id res chain seq x y z
N ASP A 1 -35.58 17.92 3.02
CA ASP A 1 -34.95 17.58 1.73
C ASP A 1 -33.60 16.97 2.08
N ILE A 2 -33.40 15.70 1.76
CA ILE A 2 -32.25 14.90 2.24
C ILE A 2 -30.92 15.57 1.87
N SER A 3 -30.85 16.25 0.71
CA SER A 3 -29.64 16.98 0.30
C SER A 3 -29.34 18.13 1.24
N SER A 4 -30.35 18.92 1.61
CA SER A 4 -30.19 20.07 2.51
C SER A 4 -29.78 19.65 3.93
N GLU A 5 -30.32 18.54 4.43
CA GLU A 5 -29.98 17.99 5.75
C GLU A 5 -28.54 17.45 5.78
N PHE A 6 -28.12 16.76 4.71
CA PHE A 6 -26.74 16.30 4.57
C PHE A 6 -25.74 17.45 4.49
N ASP A 7 -26.04 18.48 3.70
CA ASP A 7 -25.18 19.66 3.58
C ASP A 7 -25.01 20.38 4.92
N GLN A 8 -26.10 20.51 5.69
CA GLN A 8 -26.05 21.11 7.02
C GLN A 8 -25.22 20.27 8.00
N LEU A 9 -25.41 18.94 8.00
CA LEU A 9 -24.60 18.02 8.79
C LEU A 9 -23.10 18.13 8.46
N LEU A 10 -22.76 18.21 7.17
CA LEU A 10 -21.38 18.34 6.73
C LEU A 10 -20.77 19.65 7.23
N TRP A 11 -21.46 20.78 7.05
CA TRP A 11 -21.00 22.08 7.52
C TRP A 11 -20.80 22.14 9.04
N ASP A 12 -21.73 21.59 9.82
CA ASP A 12 -21.65 21.61 11.27
C ASP A 12 -20.44 20.80 11.77
N ASN A 13 -20.13 19.66 11.14
CA ASN A 13 -18.96 18.86 11.49
C ASN A 13 -17.65 19.49 11.00
N LEU A 14 -17.63 20.12 9.82
CA LEU A 14 -16.47 20.90 9.36
C LEU A 14 -16.13 22.01 10.36
N ARG A 15 -17.11 22.78 10.82
CA ARG A 15 -16.90 23.84 11.82
C ARG A 15 -16.39 23.31 13.17
N LYS A 16 -16.82 22.12 13.59
CA LYS A 16 -16.29 21.46 14.79
C LYS A 16 -14.82 21.10 14.60
N MET A 17 -14.45 20.55 13.44
CA MET A 17 -13.06 20.23 13.11
C MET A 17 -12.18 21.47 13.04
N GLU A 18 -12.65 22.57 12.46
CA GLU A 18 -11.93 23.85 12.43
C GLU A 18 -11.67 24.37 13.84
N ARG A 19 -12.68 24.35 14.73
CA ARG A 19 -12.53 24.75 16.13
C ARG A 19 -11.55 23.86 16.90
N TYR A 20 -11.61 22.54 16.70
CA TYR A 20 -10.74 21.59 17.39
C TYR A 20 -9.27 21.71 16.93
N THR A 21 -9.06 21.96 15.64
CA THR A 21 -7.72 21.96 15.04
C THR A 21 -7.06 23.33 14.99
N GLY A 22 -7.84 24.42 15.03
CA GLY A 22 -7.37 25.79 14.79
C GLY A 22 -6.98 26.06 13.32
N LEU A 23 -7.33 25.16 12.41
CA LEU A 23 -7.14 25.27 10.95
C LEU A 23 -8.48 25.60 10.27
N GLY A 24 -8.44 26.13 9.05
CA GLY A 24 -9.63 26.49 8.27
C GLY A 24 -9.73 25.69 6.97
N PHE A 25 -10.89 25.09 6.70
CA PHE A 25 -11.12 24.38 5.44
C PHE A 25 -11.28 25.39 4.31
N GLY A 26 -10.37 25.32 3.32
CA GLY A 26 -10.28 26.33 2.27
C GLY A 26 -9.50 27.61 2.64
N ASN A 27 -8.89 27.68 3.82
CA ASN A 27 -8.07 28.83 4.24
C ASN A 27 -6.62 28.70 3.71
N PRO A 28 -6.13 29.57 2.80
CA PRO A 28 -4.78 29.46 2.25
C PRO A 28 -3.65 29.65 3.28
N GLN A 29 -3.88 30.42 4.34
CA GLN A 29 -2.89 30.74 5.35
C GLN A 29 -2.79 29.67 6.44
N LYS A 30 -3.86 28.92 6.71
CA LYS A 30 -3.93 27.82 7.70
C LYS A 30 -4.87 26.72 7.19
N PRO A 31 -4.49 25.96 6.15
CA PRO A 31 -5.40 25.03 5.50
C PRO A 31 -5.65 23.82 6.40
N LEU A 32 -6.92 23.48 6.56
CA LEU A 32 -7.37 22.17 7.00
C LEU A 32 -7.53 21.31 5.75
N LEU A 33 -6.87 20.15 5.71
CA LEU A 33 -6.98 19.18 4.62
C LEU A 33 -7.57 17.89 5.16
N PHE A 34 -8.28 17.14 4.31
CA PHE A 34 -8.93 15.89 4.66
C PHE A 34 -8.50 14.73 3.77
N SER A 35 -8.53 13.53 4.35
CA SER A 35 -8.69 12.28 3.61
C SER A 35 -10.15 11.88 3.63
N VAL A 36 -10.62 11.29 2.54
CA VAL A 36 -11.96 10.77 2.35
C VAL A 36 -11.82 9.31 1.93
N ARG A 37 -12.16 8.40 2.83
CA ARG A 37 -11.93 6.95 2.69
C ARG A 37 -13.23 6.18 2.82
N SER A 38 -13.34 5.05 2.14
CA SER A 38 -14.42 4.10 2.40
C SER A 38 -14.26 3.43 3.76
N GLY A 39 -15.38 3.24 4.47
CA GLY A 39 -15.46 2.45 5.71
C GLY A 39 -16.44 1.29 5.54
N ALA A 40 -16.09 0.31 4.70
CA ALA A 40 -16.90 -0.89 4.53
C ALA A 40 -16.83 -1.78 5.79
N PRO A 41 -17.91 -2.52 6.12
CA PRO A 41 -17.94 -3.41 7.30
C PRO A 41 -16.90 -4.52 7.25
N MET A 42 -16.47 -4.91 6.05
CA MET A 42 -15.29 -5.74 5.84
C MET A 42 -14.29 -5.01 4.95
N SER A 43 -13.02 -5.27 5.20
CA SER A 43 -11.93 -4.66 4.45
C SER A 43 -11.97 -5.09 2.99
N LEU A 44 -12.03 -4.12 2.07
CA LEU A 44 -11.88 -4.32 0.63
C LEU A 44 -10.60 -3.61 0.14
N PRO A 45 -9.40 -4.15 0.43
CA PRO A 45 -8.13 -3.48 0.11
C PRO A 45 -8.04 -3.18 -1.39
N GLY A 46 -7.75 -1.92 -1.74
CA GLY A 46 -7.63 -1.47 -3.13
C GLY A 46 -8.93 -1.48 -3.96
N ALA A 47 -10.05 -2.01 -3.47
CA ALA A 47 -11.25 -2.17 -4.27
C ALA A 47 -12.07 -0.86 -4.39
N MET A 48 -11.99 -0.01 -3.37
CA MET A 48 -12.76 1.23 -3.23
C MET A 48 -11.89 2.47 -3.38
N ASP A 49 -12.52 3.57 -3.77
CA ASP A 49 -11.81 4.82 -3.98
C ASP A 49 -11.42 5.47 -2.64
N THR A 50 -10.29 6.16 -2.65
CA THR A 50 -9.78 6.93 -1.52
C THR A 50 -9.18 8.22 -2.06
N PHE A 51 -9.54 9.33 -1.45
CA PHE A 51 -8.96 10.63 -1.75
C PHE A 51 -8.14 11.12 -0.57
N LEU A 52 -6.92 11.54 -0.85
CA LEU A 52 -6.07 12.24 0.11
C LEU A 52 -5.93 13.70 -0.31
N ASN A 53 -5.57 14.55 0.65
CA ASN A 53 -5.25 15.96 0.41
C ASN A 53 -6.45 16.81 -0.09
N ILE A 54 -7.69 16.40 0.20
CA ILE A 54 -8.89 17.18 -0.09
C ILE A 54 -8.83 18.52 0.64
N GLY A 55 -9.13 19.59 -0.08
CA GLY A 55 -8.95 20.98 0.31
C GLY A 55 -7.79 21.67 -0.41
N LEU A 56 -6.92 20.94 -1.11
CA LEU A 56 -5.90 21.57 -1.94
C LEU A 56 -6.49 22.15 -3.23
N THR A 57 -6.06 23.37 -3.51
CA THR A 57 -6.38 24.16 -4.71
C THR A 57 -5.09 24.79 -5.23
N ASP A 58 -5.13 25.46 -6.38
CA ASP A 58 -3.97 26.18 -6.89
C ASP A 58 -3.43 27.22 -5.90
N GLN A 59 -4.34 28.00 -5.31
CA GLN A 59 -4.00 29.04 -4.35
C GLN A 59 -3.45 28.46 -3.05
N ILE A 60 -4.12 27.44 -2.49
CA ILE A 60 -3.73 26.84 -1.21
C ILE A 60 -2.40 26.12 -1.37
N THR A 61 -2.19 25.41 -2.48
CA THR A 61 -0.93 24.69 -2.76
C THR A 61 0.22 25.65 -2.90
N LEU A 62 0.04 26.76 -3.64
CA LEU A 62 1.08 27.77 -3.78
C LEU A 62 1.47 28.37 -2.43
N GLN A 63 0.49 28.76 -1.61
CA GLN A 63 0.75 29.30 -0.26
C GLN A 63 1.41 28.28 0.66
N LEU A 64 0.95 27.02 0.62
CA LEU A 64 1.54 25.94 1.41
C LEU A 64 3.00 25.71 1.01
N SER A 65 3.32 25.75 -0.29
CA SER A 65 4.68 25.54 -0.81
C SER A 65 5.70 26.58 -0.33
N GLN A 66 5.25 27.75 0.12
CA GLN A 66 6.11 28.82 0.64
C GLN A 66 6.53 28.59 2.09
N ARG A 67 5.91 27.64 2.80
CA ARG A 67 6.28 27.34 4.19
C ARG A 67 7.60 26.55 4.26
N PRO A 68 8.39 26.73 5.33
CA PRO A 68 9.62 25.96 5.53
C PRO A 68 9.37 24.45 5.44
N ASN A 69 10.12 23.76 4.59
CA ASN A 69 10.03 22.32 4.32
C ASN A 69 8.77 21.84 3.56
N TYR A 70 7.85 22.73 3.17
CA TYR A 70 6.64 22.34 2.41
C TYR A 70 6.76 22.53 0.90
N GLY A 71 7.85 23.13 0.40
CA GLY A 71 8.03 23.42 -1.02
C GLY A 71 7.81 22.19 -1.90
N TRP A 72 8.48 21.09 -1.61
CA TRP A 72 8.30 19.83 -2.33
C TRP A 72 6.97 19.16 -1.96
N THR A 73 6.67 19.07 -0.66
CA THR A 73 5.50 18.37 -0.10
C THR A 73 4.18 18.89 -0.63
N ALA A 74 4.02 20.20 -0.75
CA ALA A 74 2.77 20.81 -1.23
C ALA A 74 2.47 20.36 -2.67
N TRP A 75 3.46 20.41 -3.55
CA TRP A 75 3.30 19.96 -4.94
C TRP A 75 3.16 18.45 -5.05
N ASP A 76 3.85 17.67 -4.21
CA ASP A 76 3.66 16.21 -4.12
C ASP A 76 2.23 15.84 -3.73
N CYS A 77 1.68 16.49 -2.70
CA CYS A 77 0.31 16.28 -2.27
C CYS A 77 -0.70 16.69 -3.35
N TYR A 78 -0.43 17.78 -4.07
CA TYR A 78 -1.33 18.27 -5.09
C TYR A 78 -1.35 17.41 -6.36
N ARG A 79 -0.19 16.92 -6.84
CA ARG A 79 -0.17 15.95 -7.96
C ARG A 79 -0.93 14.67 -7.61
N ARG A 80 -0.86 14.21 -6.35
CA ARG A 80 -1.55 13.00 -5.88
C ARG A 80 -3.05 13.21 -5.91
N LEU A 81 -3.51 14.36 -5.39
CA LEU A 81 -4.93 14.72 -5.49
C LEU A 81 -5.40 14.74 -6.95
N ILE A 82 -4.62 15.36 -7.85
CA ILE A 82 -4.96 15.40 -9.29
C ILE A 82 -5.04 13.99 -9.89
N GLN A 83 -4.09 13.12 -9.55
CA GLN A 83 -4.06 11.73 -10.01
C GLN A 83 -5.27 10.95 -9.51
N SER A 84 -5.52 10.95 -8.19
CA SER A 84 -6.68 10.27 -7.59
C SER A 84 -8.00 10.82 -8.15
N TRP A 85 -8.08 12.14 -8.38
CA TRP A 85 -9.23 12.77 -9.01
C TRP A 85 -9.42 12.28 -10.44
N GLY A 86 -8.38 12.28 -11.28
CA GLY A 86 -8.48 11.76 -12.64
C GLY A 86 -8.89 10.30 -12.71
N MET A 87 -8.31 9.46 -11.85
CA MET A 87 -8.65 8.04 -11.74
C MET A 87 -10.12 7.81 -11.36
N ALA A 88 -10.67 8.63 -10.46
CA ALA A 88 -12.08 8.55 -10.08
C ALA A 88 -13.06 8.91 -11.23
N TYR A 89 -12.58 9.63 -12.25
CA TYR A 89 -13.30 9.91 -13.49
C TYR A 89 -12.94 8.93 -14.63
N GLY A 90 -12.24 7.84 -14.31
CA GLY A 90 -11.94 6.75 -15.24
C GLY A 90 -10.66 6.91 -16.07
N ILE A 91 -9.81 7.88 -15.76
CA ILE A 91 -8.49 8.01 -16.41
C ILE A 91 -7.57 6.91 -15.87
N SER A 92 -6.87 6.18 -16.77
CA SER A 92 -5.90 5.16 -16.33
C SER A 92 -4.78 5.77 -15.50
N ARG A 93 -4.27 5.01 -14.54
CA ARG A 93 -3.06 5.36 -13.78
C ARG A 93 -1.86 5.56 -14.71
N ASP A 94 -1.77 4.78 -15.79
CA ASP A 94 -0.63 4.79 -16.73
C ASP A 94 -0.41 6.16 -17.36
N GLU A 95 -1.49 6.92 -17.61
CA GLU A 95 -1.39 8.29 -18.14
C GLU A 95 -0.59 9.21 -17.21
N PHE A 96 -0.74 9.04 -15.90
CA PHE A 96 -0.01 9.80 -14.89
C PHE A 96 1.40 9.25 -14.67
N ASP A 97 1.56 7.92 -14.67
CA ASP A 97 2.86 7.28 -14.51
C ASP A 97 3.79 7.60 -15.68
N ASN A 98 3.26 7.71 -16.91
CA ASN A 98 4.01 8.17 -18.07
C ASN A 98 4.59 9.58 -17.86
N VAL A 99 3.81 10.51 -17.28
CA VAL A 99 4.32 11.86 -16.95
C VAL A 99 5.46 11.78 -15.93
N MET A 100 5.32 10.96 -14.89
CA MET A 100 6.37 10.75 -13.89
C MET A 100 7.65 10.17 -14.52
N ILE A 101 7.50 9.16 -15.38
CA ILE A 101 8.62 8.50 -16.10
C ILE A 101 9.35 9.50 -17.00
N ASP A 102 8.61 10.33 -17.74
CA ASP A 102 9.19 11.35 -18.62
C ASP A 102 9.99 12.39 -17.84
N TYR A 103 9.49 12.82 -16.68
CA TYR A 103 10.22 13.74 -15.80
C TYR A 103 11.49 13.10 -15.22
N LYS A 104 11.42 11.83 -14.81
CA LYS A 104 12.59 11.08 -14.33
C LYS A 104 13.67 10.99 -15.41
N LYS A 105 13.28 10.65 -16.64
CA LYS A 105 14.20 10.61 -17.81
C LYS A 105 14.78 11.99 -18.12
N ARG A 106 13.93 13.03 -18.15
CA ARG A 106 14.33 14.41 -18.49
C ARG A 106 15.39 14.97 -17.54
N TYR A 107 15.31 14.63 -16.26
CA TYR A 107 16.20 15.17 -15.22
C TYR A 107 17.23 14.15 -14.70
N ASP A 108 17.33 12.97 -15.32
CA ASP A 108 18.20 11.87 -14.90
C ASP A 108 18.06 11.50 -13.40
N ILE A 109 16.81 11.35 -12.98
CA ILE A 109 16.42 11.10 -11.58
C ILE A 109 15.82 9.69 -11.46
N GLN A 110 16.26 8.94 -10.46
CA GLN A 110 15.76 7.59 -10.18
C GLN A 110 14.55 7.62 -9.24
N GLN A 111 14.61 8.45 -8.21
CA GLN A 111 13.60 8.53 -7.15
C GLN A 111 12.87 9.88 -7.12
N LYS A 112 11.55 9.85 -6.91
CA LYS A 112 10.72 11.07 -6.85
C LYS A 112 11.20 12.09 -5.80
N THR A 113 11.82 11.62 -4.74
CA THR A 113 12.37 12.43 -3.64
C THR A 113 13.54 13.32 -4.09
N GLN A 114 14.14 13.05 -5.25
CA GLN A 114 15.25 13.84 -5.80
C GLN A 114 14.76 15.03 -6.65
N PHE A 115 13.47 15.12 -6.97
CA PHE A 115 12.94 16.30 -7.66
C PHE A 115 13.02 17.53 -6.77
N SER A 116 13.35 18.67 -7.37
CA SER A 116 13.23 19.98 -6.72
C SER A 116 11.76 20.41 -6.62
N PRO A 117 11.43 21.33 -5.68
CA PRO A 117 10.08 21.91 -5.59
C PRO A 117 9.58 22.50 -6.91
N GLN A 118 10.46 23.12 -7.70
CA GLN A 118 10.09 23.70 -9.00
C GLN A 118 9.75 22.60 -10.02
N GLN A 119 10.55 21.54 -10.10
CA GLN A 119 10.27 20.40 -10.98
C GLN A 119 8.93 19.72 -10.63
N MET A 120 8.62 19.58 -9.34
CA MET A 120 7.33 19.05 -8.88
C MET A 120 6.16 19.96 -9.27
N ARG A 121 6.34 21.29 -9.18
CA ARG A 121 5.35 22.27 -9.61
C ARG A 121 5.09 22.18 -11.12
N ASP A 122 6.14 22.03 -11.92
CA ASP A 122 6.01 21.89 -13.37
C ASP A 122 5.28 20.59 -13.72
N MET A 123 5.62 19.48 -13.04
CA MET A 123 4.94 18.19 -13.19
C MET A 123 3.45 18.28 -12.89
N VAL A 124 3.05 19.03 -11.86
CA VAL A 124 1.63 19.28 -11.55
C VAL A 124 0.89 19.90 -12.74
N GLN A 125 1.53 20.79 -13.51
CA GLN A 125 0.89 21.35 -14.71
C GLN A 125 0.67 20.28 -15.78
N ASP A 126 1.63 19.38 -15.96
CA ASP A 126 1.49 18.27 -16.91
C ASP A 126 0.45 17.24 -16.46
N TYR A 127 0.32 16.98 -15.16
CA TYR A 127 -0.79 16.19 -14.58
C TYR A 127 -2.16 16.84 -14.85
N LYS A 128 -2.27 18.17 -14.75
CA LYS A 128 -3.50 18.87 -15.13
C LYS A 128 -3.79 18.79 -16.63
N LYS A 129 -2.76 18.83 -17.48
CA LYS A 129 -2.95 18.62 -18.93
C LYS A 129 -3.49 17.23 -19.22
N VAL A 130 -3.08 16.20 -18.45
CA VAL A 130 -3.70 14.87 -18.53
C VAL A 130 -5.20 14.97 -18.25
N LEU A 131 -5.62 15.61 -17.16
CA LEU A 131 -7.06 15.80 -16.89
C LEU A 131 -7.78 16.51 -18.06
N SER A 132 -7.22 17.60 -18.58
CA SER A 132 -7.81 18.35 -19.70
C SER A 132 -8.00 17.50 -20.96
N ARG A 133 -7.06 16.60 -21.29
CA ARG A 133 -7.20 15.70 -22.46
C ARG A 133 -8.44 14.80 -22.37
N TYR A 134 -8.81 14.42 -21.16
CA TYR A 134 -9.98 13.59 -20.86
C TYR A 134 -11.23 14.42 -20.50
N ASN A 135 -11.21 15.74 -20.72
CA ASN A 135 -12.29 16.67 -20.34
C ASN A 135 -12.64 16.64 -18.85
N VAL A 136 -11.68 16.30 -18.00
CA VAL A 136 -11.80 16.35 -16.55
C VAL A 136 -11.12 17.62 -16.04
N ALA A 137 -11.68 18.23 -15.00
CA ALA A 137 -11.06 19.32 -14.28
C ALA A 137 -11.11 19.05 -12.77
N LEU A 138 -10.04 19.42 -12.07
CA LEU A 138 -10.02 19.38 -10.62
C LEU A 138 -10.90 20.49 -10.06
N GLU A 139 -11.86 20.13 -9.21
CA GLU A 139 -12.71 21.08 -8.50
C GLU A 139 -11.86 21.98 -7.59
N GLN A 140 -11.95 23.30 -7.80
CA GLN A 140 -11.16 24.31 -7.08
C GLN A 140 -11.90 24.88 -5.86
N ASP A 141 -13.22 24.67 -5.75
CA ASP A 141 -13.94 24.98 -4.52
C ASP A 141 -13.77 23.84 -3.50
N PRO A 142 -13.12 24.05 -2.33
CA PRO A 142 -12.84 22.99 -1.37
C PRO A 142 -14.08 22.23 -0.90
N TYR A 143 -15.21 22.93 -0.72
CA TYR A 143 -16.45 22.31 -0.28
C TYR A 143 -17.03 21.37 -1.33
N ARG A 144 -17.14 21.83 -2.57
CA ARG A 144 -17.57 20.98 -3.71
C ARG A 144 -16.58 19.85 -3.94
N GLN A 145 -15.29 20.08 -3.74
CA GLN A 145 -14.27 19.04 -3.86
C GLN A 145 -14.50 17.92 -2.84
N LEU A 146 -14.78 18.27 -1.57
CA LEU A 146 -15.14 17.31 -0.53
C LEU A 146 -16.45 16.59 -0.85
N TYR A 147 -17.50 17.32 -1.21
CA TYR A 147 -18.80 16.74 -1.54
C TYR A 147 -18.70 15.71 -2.67
N LYS A 148 -18.04 16.06 -3.77
CA LYS A 148 -17.81 15.15 -4.90
C LYS A 148 -16.98 13.94 -4.49
N SER A 149 -15.96 14.12 -3.65
CA SER A 149 -15.14 13.01 -3.15
C SER A 149 -15.97 12.02 -2.33
N ILE A 150 -16.90 12.51 -1.50
CA ILE A 150 -17.84 11.66 -0.75
C ILE A 150 -18.71 10.87 -1.72
N SER A 151 -19.29 11.51 -2.75
CA SER A 151 -20.08 10.83 -3.78
C SER A 151 -19.27 9.74 -4.47
N HIS A 152 -18.07 10.04 -4.95
CA HIS A 152 -17.21 9.06 -5.60
C HIS A 152 -16.89 7.87 -4.71
N VAL A 153 -16.59 8.08 -3.42
CA VAL A 153 -16.33 6.96 -2.50
C VAL A 153 -17.58 6.08 -2.33
N LEU A 154 -18.77 6.67 -2.18
CA LEU A 154 -20.02 5.92 -2.10
C LEU A 154 -20.30 5.15 -3.40
N ASP A 155 -20.16 5.81 -4.54
CA ASP A 155 -20.36 5.25 -5.86
C ASP A 155 -19.35 4.14 -6.18
N SER A 156 -18.15 4.22 -5.61
CA SER A 156 -17.09 3.21 -5.78
C SER A 156 -17.51 1.82 -5.26
N TRP A 157 -18.48 1.75 -4.33
CA TRP A 157 -19.11 0.49 -3.91
C TRP A 157 -19.77 -0.25 -5.08
N ASN A 158 -20.24 0.47 -6.10
CA ASN A 158 -20.95 -0.12 -7.23
C ASN A 158 -20.07 -0.33 -8.47
N THR A 159 -18.76 -0.06 -8.37
CA THR A 159 -17.81 -0.36 -9.44
C THR A 159 -17.74 -1.86 -9.73
N LYS A 160 -17.35 -2.22 -10.96
CA LYS A 160 -17.15 -3.62 -11.37
C LYS A 160 -16.18 -4.34 -10.41
N ARG A 161 -15.06 -3.69 -10.08
CA ARG A 161 -14.04 -4.20 -9.17
C ARG A 161 -14.61 -4.50 -7.77
N ALA A 162 -15.31 -3.54 -7.17
CA ALA A 162 -15.90 -3.74 -5.84
C ALA A 162 -16.96 -4.85 -5.83
N LYS A 163 -17.83 -4.90 -6.84
CA LYS A 163 -18.84 -5.98 -6.99
C LYS A 163 -18.20 -7.35 -7.10
N MET A 164 -17.14 -7.48 -7.90
CA MET A 164 -16.43 -8.75 -8.07
C MET A 164 -15.75 -9.20 -6.77
N TYR A 165 -15.10 -8.27 -6.06
CA TYR A 165 -14.47 -8.60 -4.77
C TYR A 165 -15.51 -9.06 -3.74
N ARG A 166 -16.66 -8.38 -3.67
CA ARG A 166 -17.77 -8.80 -2.81
C ARG A 166 -18.32 -10.17 -3.16
N ALA A 167 -18.48 -10.47 -4.45
CA ALA A 167 -18.95 -11.79 -4.88
C ALA A 167 -17.99 -12.91 -4.44
N LYS A 168 -16.68 -12.69 -4.53
CA LYS A 168 -15.65 -13.65 -4.10
C LYS A 168 -15.58 -13.81 -2.58
N LEU A 169 -15.81 -12.75 -1.83
CA LEU A 169 -15.81 -12.76 -0.36
C LEU A 169 -17.20 -12.99 0.26
N HIS A 170 -18.22 -13.29 -0.56
CA HIS A 170 -19.61 -13.48 -0.13
C HIS A 170 -20.18 -12.32 0.70
N ILE A 171 -19.89 -11.08 0.27
CA ILE A 171 -20.37 -9.85 0.91
C ILE A 171 -21.66 -9.40 0.24
N ALA A 172 -22.70 -9.19 1.03
CA ALA A 172 -24.01 -8.76 0.56
C ALA A 172 -23.97 -7.33 -0.01
N GLU A 173 -24.74 -7.07 -1.07
CA GLU A 173 -24.70 -5.80 -1.79
C GLU A 173 -25.35 -4.66 -0.98
N GLU A 174 -26.37 -4.99 -0.19
CA GLU A 174 -27.22 -4.09 0.59
C GLU A 174 -26.50 -3.45 1.79
N TRP A 175 -25.32 -3.94 2.17
CA TRP A 175 -24.56 -3.39 3.30
C TRP A 175 -24.05 -1.97 3.04
N GLY A 176 -23.79 -1.64 1.77
CA GLY A 176 -23.20 -0.35 1.39
C GLY A 176 -21.83 -0.09 2.03
N THR A 177 -21.46 1.18 2.08
CA THR A 177 -20.20 1.64 2.67
C THR A 177 -20.42 2.92 3.46
N ALA A 178 -19.69 3.09 4.57
CA ALA A 178 -19.54 4.40 5.19
C ALA A 178 -18.48 5.23 4.44
N VAL A 179 -18.46 6.54 4.71
CA VAL A 179 -17.38 7.45 4.29
C VAL A 179 -16.75 8.06 5.54
N ILE A 180 -15.45 7.90 5.68
CA ILE A 180 -14.67 8.45 6.79
C ILE A 180 -13.94 9.69 6.27
N ILE A 181 -14.25 10.84 6.86
CA ILE A 181 -13.59 12.11 6.59
C ILE A 181 -12.66 12.42 7.76
N GLN A 182 -11.35 12.37 7.53
CA GLN A 182 -10.35 12.47 8.59
C GLN A 182 -9.32 13.55 8.24
N LYS A 183 -8.93 14.38 9.21
CA LYS A 183 -7.89 15.39 9.02
C LYS A 183 -6.61 14.74 8.47
N MET A 184 -6.00 15.35 7.47
CA MET A 184 -4.70 14.92 6.94
C MET A 184 -3.58 15.12 7.95
N VAL A 185 -2.66 14.16 7.92
CA VAL A 185 -1.34 14.19 8.55
C VAL A 185 -0.35 13.85 7.45
N LEU A 186 0.79 14.54 7.39
CA LEU A 186 1.71 14.42 6.25
C LEU A 186 3.02 13.72 6.63
N GLY A 187 3.19 12.48 6.17
CA GLY A 187 4.45 11.72 6.32
C GLY A 187 5.55 12.13 5.33
N ASN A 188 5.28 13.08 4.45
CA ASN A 188 6.15 13.51 3.35
C ASN A 188 6.69 14.94 3.49
N ILE A 189 6.87 15.44 4.71
CA ILE A 189 7.37 16.79 5.02
C ILE A 189 8.90 16.85 4.99
N SER A 190 9.57 15.87 5.59
CA SER A 190 11.02 15.86 5.80
C SER A 190 11.54 14.44 6.06
N LEU A 191 12.87 14.30 6.16
CA LEU A 191 13.51 13.04 6.54
C LEU A 191 13.18 12.59 7.98
N GLN A 192 12.52 13.42 8.77
CA GLN A 192 12.01 13.03 10.10
C GLN A 192 10.50 12.72 10.10
N SER A 193 9.84 12.81 8.95
CA SER A 193 8.44 12.41 8.79
C SER A 193 8.34 11.14 7.95
N GLY A 194 7.30 10.36 8.21
CA GLY A 194 7.08 9.12 7.51
C GLY A 194 5.73 8.51 7.81
N THR A 195 5.53 7.31 7.31
CA THR A 195 4.29 6.55 7.46
C THR A 195 4.62 5.08 7.47
N GLY A 196 3.79 4.29 8.12
CA GLY A 196 4.00 2.86 8.17
C GLY A 196 2.73 2.10 8.53
N VAL A 197 2.86 0.80 8.41
CA VAL A 197 1.88 -0.19 8.84
C VAL A 197 2.63 -1.18 9.71
N LEU A 198 2.06 -1.51 10.85
CA LEU A 198 2.63 -2.51 11.74
C LEU A 198 1.60 -3.55 12.14
N PHE A 199 2.12 -4.71 12.50
CA PHE A 199 1.41 -5.82 13.09
C PHE A 199 1.88 -6.00 14.53
N THR A 200 1.01 -6.51 15.40
CA THR A 200 1.36 -6.79 16.79
C THR A 200 1.64 -8.27 17.07
N HIS A 201 1.41 -9.15 16.08
CA HIS A 201 1.84 -10.54 16.08
C HIS A 201 2.83 -10.78 14.95
N ALA A 202 3.84 -11.61 15.22
CA ALA A 202 4.86 -12.02 14.27
C ALA A 202 4.90 -13.55 14.18
N ASP A 203 4.72 -14.11 12.97
CA ASP A 203 4.65 -15.57 12.76
C ASP A 203 5.99 -16.28 13.04
N TRP A 204 7.11 -15.55 13.00
CA TRP A 204 8.43 -16.06 13.35
C TRP A 204 8.70 -16.07 14.87
N SER A 205 7.85 -15.43 15.69
CA SER A 205 8.02 -15.45 17.13
C SER A 205 7.59 -16.80 17.70
N LYS A 206 8.48 -17.43 18.46
CA LYS A 206 8.21 -18.70 19.18
C LYS A 206 7.58 -18.47 20.55
N GLU A 207 7.54 -17.22 21.03
CA GLU A 207 7.01 -16.88 22.34
C GLU A 207 5.66 -16.14 22.19
N PRO A 208 4.71 -16.38 23.11
CA PRO A 208 3.48 -15.59 23.15
C PRO A 208 3.80 -14.16 23.58
N GLY A 209 3.24 -13.17 22.89
CA GLY A 209 3.44 -11.77 23.25
C GLY A 209 3.18 -10.79 22.11
N ILE A 210 3.36 -9.50 22.41
CA ILE A 210 3.25 -8.41 21.44
C ILE A 210 4.62 -8.18 20.80
N PHE A 211 4.70 -8.43 19.49
CA PHE A 211 5.89 -8.22 18.69
C PHE A 211 5.56 -7.25 17.56
N LEU A 212 6.01 -6.00 17.70
CA LEU A 212 5.82 -5.02 16.64
C LEU A 212 6.67 -5.40 15.44
N ASN A 213 6.03 -5.59 14.30
CA ASN A 213 6.71 -5.88 13.05
C ASN A 213 5.98 -5.21 11.88
N GLY A 214 6.59 -5.15 10.71
CA GLY A 214 5.99 -4.57 9.51
C GLY A 214 6.92 -3.59 8.81
N ASP A 215 6.35 -2.54 8.24
CA ASP A 215 7.04 -1.65 7.34
C ASP A 215 6.75 -0.18 7.61
N PHE A 216 7.77 0.65 7.47
CA PHE A 216 7.63 2.10 7.36
C PHE A 216 8.50 2.66 6.25
N THR A 217 8.25 3.90 5.89
CA THR A 217 9.09 4.65 4.95
C THR A 217 9.10 6.13 5.35
N LEU A 218 10.18 6.82 4.97
CA LEU A 218 10.36 8.25 5.21
C LEU A 218 9.95 9.06 3.98
N CYS A 219 9.60 10.32 4.20
CA CYS A 219 9.24 11.25 3.12
C CYS A 219 8.11 10.73 2.19
N SER A 220 7.13 10.00 2.73
CA SER A 220 6.10 9.33 1.92
C SER A 220 4.71 9.42 2.56
N GLN A 221 3.68 9.16 1.76
CA GLN A 221 2.30 9.03 2.24
C GLN A 221 1.89 7.56 2.30
N GLY A 222 0.90 7.24 3.15
CA GLY A 222 0.52 5.85 3.44
C GLY A 222 0.22 5.02 2.18
N GLU A 223 -0.34 5.66 1.15
CA GLU A 223 -0.59 5.04 -0.15
C GLU A 223 0.67 4.41 -0.76
N ASP A 224 1.85 5.00 -0.59
CA ASP A 224 3.08 4.46 -1.18
C ASP A 224 3.52 3.15 -0.53
N VAL A 225 3.35 3.05 0.80
CA VAL A 225 3.66 1.82 1.57
C VAL A 225 2.66 0.73 1.21
N VAL A 226 1.38 1.10 1.27
CA VAL A 226 0.29 0.17 1.10
C VAL A 226 0.16 -0.27 -0.37
N ALA A 227 0.44 0.57 -1.35
CA ALA A 227 0.47 0.15 -2.76
C ALA A 227 1.76 -0.59 -3.14
N GLY A 228 2.74 -0.70 -2.24
CA GLY A 228 4.01 -1.37 -2.52
C GLY A 228 4.89 -0.69 -3.56
N LEU A 229 4.70 0.61 -3.80
CA LEU A 229 5.39 1.37 -4.84
C LEU A 229 6.80 1.81 -4.42
N VAL A 230 7.15 1.65 -3.15
CA VAL A 230 8.44 2.04 -2.58
C VAL A 230 9.07 0.89 -1.82
N HIS A 231 10.40 0.94 -1.70
CA HIS A 231 11.09 0.09 -0.74
C HIS A 231 10.78 0.56 0.67
N THR A 232 10.49 -0.41 1.54
CA THR A 232 10.16 -0.17 2.93
C THR A 232 11.32 -0.52 3.85
N MET A 233 11.28 0.05 5.04
CA MET A 233 12.20 -0.20 6.13
C MET A 233 11.47 -0.92 7.28
N PRO A 234 12.14 -1.79 8.02
CA PRO A 234 11.53 -2.60 9.07
C PRO A 234 11.12 -1.79 10.30
N ILE A 235 10.04 -2.19 10.95
CA ILE A 235 9.60 -1.56 12.21
C ILE A 235 10.54 -1.92 13.36
N SER A 236 10.94 -3.19 13.47
CA SER A 236 11.76 -3.71 14.57
C SER A 236 13.22 -3.96 14.19
N GLU A 237 14.11 -3.97 15.18
CA GLU A 237 15.50 -4.42 15.02
C GLU A 237 15.57 -5.90 14.64
N ALA A 238 14.67 -6.72 15.19
CA ALA A 238 14.59 -8.14 14.85
C ALA A 238 14.43 -8.33 13.33
N GLU A 239 13.50 -7.63 12.70
CA GLU A 239 13.34 -7.66 11.24
C GLU A 239 14.54 -7.05 10.50
N ARG A 240 15.14 -5.98 11.03
CA ARG A 240 16.30 -5.35 10.40
C ARG A 240 17.48 -6.30 10.24
N PHE A 241 17.77 -7.11 11.26
CA PHE A 241 18.83 -8.11 11.18
C PHE A 241 18.52 -9.19 10.14
N HIS A 242 17.28 -9.66 10.04
CA HIS A 242 16.89 -10.65 9.03
C HIS A 242 16.94 -10.07 7.60
N ARG A 243 16.57 -8.81 7.43
CA ARG A 243 16.56 -8.11 6.13
C ARG A 243 17.94 -7.51 5.74
N ASN A 244 18.98 -7.68 6.58
CA ASN A 244 20.28 -7.01 6.42
C ASN A 244 20.16 -5.50 6.15
N GLY A 245 19.26 -4.81 6.86
CA GLY A 245 18.97 -3.40 6.66
C GLY A 245 19.81 -2.45 7.53
N ASP A 246 19.98 -1.21 7.07
CA ASP A 246 20.73 -0.18 7.81
C ASP A 246 19.90 0.54 8.88
N MET A 247 18.57 0.61 8.66
CA MET A 247 17.62 1.42 9.42
C MET A 247 16.46 0.58 9.95
N SER A 248 15.94 0.94 11.13
CA SER A 248 14.65 0.46 11.65
C SER A 248 13.92 1.56 12.42
N LEU A 249 12.60 1.45 12.57
CA LEU A 249 11.86 2.44 13.37
C LEU A 249 12.30 2.37 14.85
N GLU A 250 12.56 1.18 15.36
CA GLU A 250 13.03 0.94 16.73
C GLU A 250 14.36 1.62 17.04
N LYS A 251 15.34 1.53 16.12
CA LYS A 251 16.67 2.13 16.28
C LYS A 251 16.68 3.63 16.02
N ASP A 252 16.09 4.07 14.91
CA ASP A 252 16.26 5.43 14.39
C ASP A 252 15.16 6.39 14.89
N PHE A 253 14.01 5.86 15.32
CA PHE A 253 12.90 6.63 15.90
C PHE A 253 12.38 6.00 17.21
N PRO A 254 13.24 5.81 18.24
CA PRO A 254 12.92 5.03 19.44
C PRO A 254 11.78 5.61 20.28
N ALA A 255 11.54 6.93 20.19
CA ALA A 255 10.39 7.56 20.83
C ALA A 255 9.07 7.10 20.17
N LEU A 256 9.01 7.13 18.84
CA LEU A 256 7.83 6.71 18.08
C LEU A 256 7.55 5.21 18.29
N TYR A 257 8.59 4.37 18.21
CA TYR A 257 8.47 2.94 18.45
C TYR A 257 7.91 2.63 19.84
N ARG A 258 8.46 3.25 20.90
CA ARG A 258 7.94 3.08 22.27
C ARG A 258 6.49 3.56 22.41
N ARG A 259 6.10 4.62 21.72
CA ARG A 259 4.71 5.10 21.71
C ARG A 259 3.78 4.10 21.02
N LEU A 260 4.18 3.54 19.89
CA LEU A 260 3.43 2.48 19.19
C LEU A 260 3.28 1.23 20.06
N LEU A 261 4.34 0.81 20.75
CA LEU A 261 4.29 -0.35 21.64
C LEU A 261 3.32 -0.13 22.80
N ARG A 262 3.28 1.08 23.38
CA ARG A 262 2.28 1.43 24.39
C ARG A 262 0.86 1.37 23.83
N TYR A 263 0.60 1.88 22.62
CA TYR A 263 -0.72 1.76 22.00
C TYR A 263 -1.11 0.29 21.75
N ALA A 264 -0.19 -0.53 21.26
CA ALA A 264 -0.45 -1.96 21.06
C ALA A 264 -0.81 -2.68 22.37
N ARG A 265 -0.08 -2.39 23.47
CA ARG A 265 -0.39 -2.91 24.80
C ARG A 265 -1.75 -2.45 25.30
N GLN A 266 -2.08 -1.17 25.17
CA GLN A 266 -3.39 -0.66 25.56
C GLN A 266 -4.52 -1.36 24.81
N LEU A 267 -4.37 -1.56 23.49
CA LEU A 267 -5.39 -2.25 22.70
C LEU A 267 -5.54 -3.72 23.14
N ILE A 268 -4.44 -4.44 23.33
CA ILE A 268 -4.48 -5.90 23.52
C ILE A 268 -4.65 -6.29 24.98
N GLU A 269 -3.86 -5.70 25.87
CA GLU A 269 -3.80 -6.08 27.29
C GLU A 269 -4.88 -5.36 28.11
N GLU A 270 -5.13 -4.07 27.85
CA GLU A 270 -6.11 -3.28 28.63
C GLU A 270 -7.52 -3.38 28.05
N HIS A 271 -7.65 -3.32 26.72
CA HIS A 271 -8.94 -3.35 26.02
C HIS A 271 -9.34 -4.75 25.51
N ASN A 272 -8.50 -5.77 25.69
CA ASN A 272 -8.76 -7.16 25.28
C ASN A 272 -9.07 -7.33 23.78
N TYR A 273 -8.55 -6.45 22.92
CA TYR A 273 -8.60 -6.70 21.49
C TYR A 273 -7.64 -7.83 21.11
N PRO A 274 -7.93 -8.62 20.06
CA PRO A 274 -6.95 -9.54 19.50
C PRO A 274 -5.75 -8.77 18.94
N HIS A 275 -4.74 -9.47 18.46
CA HIS A 275 -3.64 -8.82 17.73
C HIS A 275 -4.15 -7.91 16.62
N GLN A 276 -3.43 -6.80 16.40
CA GLN A 276 -3.88 -5.66 15.62
C GLN A 276 -2.92 -5.42 14.46
N GLU A 277 -3.49 -4.95 13.36
CA GLU A 277 -2.80 -4.25 12.29
C GLU A 277 -3.08 -2.75 12.47
N ILE A 278 -2.03 -1.94 12.53
CA ILE A 278 -2.09 -0.52 12.85
C ILE A 278 -1.41 0.29 11.74
N GLU A 279 -2.16 1.19 11.11
CA GLU A 279 -1.64 2.19 10.19
C GLU A 279 -1.32 3.47 10.95
N PHE A 280 -0.13 4.03 10.72
CA PHE A 280 0.31 5.24 11.40
C PHE A 280 1.08 6.19 10.47
N THR A 281 1.09 7.46 10.83
CA THR A 281 1.89 8.50 10.17
C THR A 281 2.53 9.37 11.24
N PHE A 282 3.74 9.85 10.97
CA PHE A 282 4.44 10.78 11.84
C PHE A 282 4.98 11.99 11.07
N GLU A 283 4.81 13.18 11.63
CA GLU A 283 5.26 14.44 11.03
C GLU A 283 6.64 14.90 11.53
N GLY A 284 7.20 14.15 12.49
CA GLY A 284 8.50 14.40 13.10
C GLY A 284 8.89 13.26 14.05
N SER A 285 10.06 13.37 14.66
CA SER A 285 10.65 12.33 15.52
C SER A 285 10.06 12.27 16.94
N SER A 286 9.18 13.20 17.32
CA SER A 286 8.55 13.26 18.64
C SER A 286 7.27 12.42 18.72
N GLU A 287 7.03 11.78 19.88
CA GLU A 287 5.80 11.01 20.14
C GLU A 287 4.51 11.82 19.95
N LYS A 288 4.54 13.15 20.15
CA LYS A 288 3.39 14.04 19.97
C LYS A 288 3.01 14.23 18.49
N GLN A 289 3.92 13.89 17.59
CA GLN A 289 3.74 13.99 16.15
C GLN A 289 3.47 12.62 15.53
N LEU A 290 3.18 11.60 16.35
CA LEU A 290 2.72 10.28 15.91
C LEU A 290 1.19 10.26 15.91
N TYR A 291 0.62 9.81 14.80
CA TYR A 291 -0.82 9.72 14.61
C TYR A 291 -1.17 8.31 14.17
N ILE A 292 -2.12 7.70 14.88
CA ILE A 292 -2.74 6.43 14.46
C ILE A 292 -3.87 6.78 13.51
N LEU A 293 -3.83 6.21 12.30
CA LEU A 293 -4.81 6.48 11.26
C LEU A 293 -5.91 5.43 11.27
N GLN A 294 -5.54 4.17 11.44
CA GLN A 294 -6.45 3.03 11.42
C GLN A 294 -5.91 1.91 12.32
N THR A 295 -6.82 1.17 12.94
CA THR A 295 -6.52 -0.10 13.60
C THR A 295 -7.59 -1.12 13.20
N ARG A 296 -7.19 -2.37 13.04
CA ARG A 296 -8.10 -3.50 12.82
C ARG A 296 -7.48 -4.78 13.35
N ASN A 297 -8.31 -5.81 13.53
CA ASN A 297 -7.81 -7.13 13.90
C ASN A 297 -6.84 -7.65 12.82
N GLN A 298 -5.66 -8.08 13.25
CA GLN A 298 -4.70 -8.77 12.42
C GLN A 298 -5.26 -10.14 12.05
N VAL A 299 -5.22 -10.47 10.76
CA VAL A 299 -5.56 -11.82 10.29
C VAL A 299 -4.34 -12.70 10.49
N ILE A 300 -4.45 -13.72 11.33
CA ILE A 300 -3.37 -14.68 11.61
C ILE A 300 -3.81 -16.04 11.07
N HIS A 301 -3.16 -16.51 10.01
CA HIS A 301 -3.44 -17.83 9.42
C HIS A 301 -2.59 -18.89 10.12
N LYS A 302 -3.25 -19.74 10.93
CA LYS A 302 -2.63 -20.95 11.45
C LYS A 302 -2.86 -22.08 10.46
N ASN A 303 -1.93 -22.31 9.55
CA ASN A 303 -1.93 -23.54 8.75
C ASN A 303 -1.28 -24.67 9.57
N PRO A 304 -2.07 -25.68 9.99
CA PRO A 304 -1.55 -26.81 10.77
C PRO A 304 -0.62 -27.68 9.93
N GLU A 305 -0.79 -27.69 8.61
CA GLU A 305 0.07 -28.35 7.64
C GLU A 305 0.52 -27.35 6.57
N TYR A 306 1.82 -27.29 6.32
CA TYR A 306 2.40 -26.45 5.28
C TYR A 306 3.56 -27.18 4.60
N GLN A 307 3.86 -26.80 3.37
CA GLN A 307 4.93 -27.40 2.58
C GLN A 307 6.25 -26.68 2.84
N VAL A 308 7.35 -27.42 2.93
CA VAL A 308 8.71 -26.88 3.01
C VAL A 308 9.60 -27.60 1.99
N LEU A 309 10.77 -27.03 1.69
CA LEU A 309 11.75 -27.70 0.85
C LEU A 309 12.22 -29.01 1.51
N GLY A 310 12.14 -30.11 0.75
CA GLY A 310 12.51 -31.45 1.23
C GLY A 310 14.00 -31.76 1.20
N THR A 311 14.84 -30.81 0.81
CA THR A 311 16.29 -30.95 0.59
C THR A 311 17.07 -29.94 1.42
N SER A 312 18.25 -30.33 1.94
CA SER A 312 19.17 -29.41 2.63
C SER A 312 19.74 -28.36 1.66
N ASP A 313 19.91 -27.11 2.11
CA ASP A 313 20.29 -25.91 1.34
C ASP A 313 21.49 -26.05 0.36
N THR A 314 22.35 -27.05 0.54
CA THR A 314 23.63 -27.21 -0.17
C THR A 314 23.53 -27.63 -1.66
N GLN A 315 22.33 -27.86 -2.20
CA GLN A 315 22.12 -28.22 -3.62
C GLN A 315 21.15 -27.30 -4.38
N LEU A 316 20.68 -26.22 -3.76
CA LEU A 316 19.67 -25.35 -4.35
C LEU A 316 20.33 -24.16 -5.06
N GLU A 317 20.10 -24.02 -6.36
CA GLU A 317 20.53 -22.83 -7.12
C GLU A 317 19.57 -21.67 -6.84
N SER A 318 19.94 -20.82 -5.88
CA SER A 318 19.22 -19.59 -5.56
C SER A 318 19.39 -18.56 -6.68
N MET A 319 18.27 -18.10 -7.24
CA MET A 319 18.26 -17.04 -8.26
C MET A 319 18.19 -15.65 -7.61
N GLY A 320 17.42 -15.51 -6.53
CA GLY A 320 17.19 -14.24 -5.88
C GLY A 320 16.56 -14.41 -4.51
N SER A 321 16.49 -13.31 -3.78
CA SER A 321 15.85 -13.23 -2.47
C SER A 321 15.04 -11.95 -2.31
N GLY A 322 14.12 -11.98 -1.36
CA GLY A 322 13.24 -10.87 -0.99
C GLY A 322 12.67 -11.10 0.41
N ILE A 323 11.46 -10.61 0.66
CA ILE A 323 10.75 -10.80 1.91
C ILE A 323 9.64 -11.83 1.71
N GLY A 324 9.68 -12.91 2.48
CA GLY A 324 8.65 -13.95 2.41
C GLY A 324 7.29 -13.48 2.91
N ILE A 325 6.23 -13.95 2.25
CA ILE A 325 4.83 -13.78 2.67
C ILE A 325 4.14 -15.15 2.71
N GLY A 326 3.29 -15.37 3.71
CA GLY A 326 2.75 -16.68 4.02
C GLY A 326 3.78 -17.60 4.69
N LYS A 327 3.45 -18.89 4.80
CA LYS A 327 4.27 -19.88 5.51
C LYS A 327 4.51 -21.10 4.61
N GLY A 328 5.77 -21.46 4.43
CA GLY A 328 6.19 -22.61 3.61
C GLY A 328 6.73 -22.25 2.24
N ALA A 329 6.75 -23.24 1.35
CA ALA A 329 7.26 -23.16 -0.01
C ALA A 329 6.25 -23.69 -1.03
N VAL A 330 6.30 -23.15 -2.25
CA VAL A 330 5.45 -23.55 -3.38
C VAL A 330 6.31 -23.68 -4.64
N SER A 331 6.10 -24.75 -5.40
CA SER A 331 6.70 -24.96 -6.72
C SER A 331 5.62 -24.86 -7.78
N GLY A 332 5.82 -24.02 -8.79
CA GLY A 332 4.77 -23.72 -9.76
C GLY A 332 5.29 -23.06 -11.03
N ILE A 333 4.36 -22.86 -11.96
CA ILE A 333 4.56 -22.25 -13.26
C ILE A 333 4.49 -20.72 -13.12
N ILE A 334 5.43 -20.02 -13.74
CA ILE A 334 5.41 -18.56 -13.87
C ILE A 334 4.24 -18.12 -14.74
N VAL A 335 3.46 -17.16 -14.24
CA VAL A 335 2.44 -16.42 -14.99
C VAL A 335 2.60 -14.92 -14.71
N ILE A 336 2.43 -14.08 -15.72
CA ILE A 336 2.66 -12.62 -15.62
C ILE A 336 1.37 -11.83 -15.83
N ASN A 337 0.49 -12.34 -16.70
CA ASN A 337 -0.80 -11.74 -17.03
C ASN A 337 -1.94 -12.77 -17.02
N GLN A 338 -3.17 -12.30 -17.28
CA GLN A 338 -4.37 -13.14 -17.27
C GLN A 338 -4.39 -14.15 -18.43
N GLU A 339 -3.75 -13.85 -19.56
CA GLU A 339 -3.65 -14.77 -20.69
C GLU A 339 -2.79 -15.99 -20.33
N ASP A 340 -1.67 -15.76 -19.64
CA ASP A 340 -0.81 -16.83 -19.11
C ASP A 340 -1.59 -17.74 -18.17
N ILE A 341 -2.32 -17.17 -17.21
CA ILE A 341 -3.14 -17.95 -16.26
C ILE A 341 -4.12 -18.84 -17.02
N THR A 342 -4.81 -18.27 -18.00
CA THR A 342 -5.79 -19.03 -18.81
C THR A 342 -5.12 -20.15 -19.60
N CYS A 343 -3.88 -19.96 -20.07
CA CYS A 343 -3.10 -20.95 -20.80
C CYS A 343 -2.59 -22.10 -19.90
N PHE A 344 -2.18 -21.79 -18.66
CA PHE A 344 -1.49 -22.74 -17.79
C PHE A 344 -2.36 -23.37 -16.69
N LYS A 345 -3.53 -22.80 -16.36
CA LYS A 345 -4.42 -23.28 -15.27
C LYS A 345 -4.83 -24.75 -15.39
N ASP A 346 -5.01 -25.25 -16.62
CA ASP A 346 -5.52 -26.60 -16.86
C ASP A 346 -4.42 -27.68 -16.76
N ARG A 347 -3.17 -27.28 -16.49
CA ARG A 347 -2.04 -28.21 -16.36
C ARG A 347 -1.95 -28.89 -14.99
N GLY A 348 -2.74 -28.44 -14.00
CA GLY A 348 -2.78 -29.02 -12.66
C GLY A 348 -1.54 -28.75 -11.80
N GLU A 349 -0.64 -27.87 -12.25
CA GLU A 349 0.48 -27.35 -11.46
C GLU A 349 0.08 -26.03 -10.80
N ALA A 350 0.72 -25.69 -9.69
CA ALA A 350 0.51 -24.41 -9.03
C ALA A 350 0.93 -23.24 -9.94
N LEU A 351 0.22 -22.12 -9.89
CA LEU A 351 0.57 -20.91 -10.62
C LEU A 351 1.22 -19.90 -9.68
N ILE A 352 2.33 -19.29 -10.13
CA ILE A 352 3.08 -18.27 -9.40
C ILE A 352 3.00 -16.97 -10.20
N LEU A 353 2.23 -16.02 -9.68
CA LEU A 353 2.05 -14.71 -10.28
C LEU A 353 3.31 -13.86 -10.09
N VAL A 354 3.91 -13.38 -11.17
CA VAL A 354 5.10 -12.52 -11.16
C VAL A 354 4.74 -11.12 -11.63
N ARG A 355 4.93 -10.11 -10.78
CA ARG A 355 4.56 -8.70 -11.07
C ARG A 355 5.67 -7.73 -10.64
N PRO A 356 5.82 -6.55 -11.27
CA PRO A 356 6.75 -5.54 -10.76
C PRO A 356 6.29 -5.03 -9.38
N ASP A 357 5.05 -4.60 -9.32
CA ASP A 357 4.28 -4.30 -8.13
C ASP A 357 2.86 -4.76 -8.37
N THR A 358 2.07 -4.83 -7.31
CA THR A 358 0.75 -5.43 -7.35
C THR A 358 -0.29 -4.35 -7.17
N VAL A 359 -1.09 -4.17 -8.20
CA VAL A 359 -2.16 -3.16 -8.22
C VAL A 359 -3.50 -3.81 -7.91
N PRO A 360 -4.52 -3.04 -7.48
CA PRO A 360 -5.84 -3.60 -7.19
C PRO A 360 -6.46 -4.40 -8.35
N ASP A 361 -6.05 -4.14 -9.58
CA ASP A 361 -6.55 -4.82 -10.77
C ASP A 361 -5.96 -6.24 -10.93
N ASP A 362 -4.82 -6.53 -10.29
CA ASP A 362 -4.18 -7.86 -10.25
C ASP A 362 -4.92 -8.86 -9.36
N MET A 363 -5.89 -8.38 -8.60
CA MET A 363 -6.64 -9.16 -7.61
C MET A 363 -7.31 -10.40 -8.21
N MET A 364 -7.80 -10.32 -9.45
CA MET A 364 -8.39 -11.48 -10.13
C MET A 364 -7.36 -12.59 -10.35
N MET A 365 -6.17 -12.20 -10.78
CA MET A 365 -5.06 -13.11 -10.97
C MET A 365 -4.62 -13.75 -9.64
N LEU A 366 -4.62 -12.98 -8.55
CA LEU A 366 -4.29 -13.50 -7.21
C LEU A 366 -5.25 -14.60 -6.74
N PHE A 367 -6.54 -14.54 -7.08
CA PHE A 367 -7.50 -15.61 -6.74
C PHE A 367 -7.28 -16.92 -7.51
N GLU A 368 -6.54 -16.89 -8.62
CA GLU A 368 -6.27 -18.06 -9.47
C GLU A 368 -4.89 -18.68 -9.18
N CYS A 369 -4.02 -17.98 -8.44
CA CYS A 369 -2.65 -18.38 -8.19
C CYS A 369 -2.44 -18.93 -6.77
N GLN A 370 -1.38 -19.72 -6.59
CA GLN A 370 -0.98 -20.29 -5.29
C GLN A 370 0.31 -19.63 -4.78
N GLY A 371 1.05 -18.94 -5.65
CA GLY A 371 2.19 -18.13 -5.25
C GLY A 371 2.24 -16.74 -5.86
N LEU A 372 3.03 -15.88 -5.21
CA LEU A 372 3.24 -14.48 -5.60
C LEU A 372 4.72 -14.12 -5.54
N LEU A 373 5.23 -13.45 -6.57
CA LEU A 373 6.57 -12.88 -6.62
C LEU A 373 6.51 -11.43 -7.11
N THR A 374 7.02 -10.49 -6.31
CA THR A 374 7.06 -9.07 -6.70
C THR A 374 8.42 -8.42 -6.54
N SER A 375 8.74 -7.42 -7.38
CA SER A 375 10.02 -6.71 -7.29
C SER A 375 10.01 -5.62 -6.23
N ARG A 376 8.84 -5.01 -6.02
CA ARG A 376 8.60 -3.97 -5.01
C ARG A 376 7.47 -4.39 -4.05
N GLY A 377 7.37 -3.64 -2.96
CA GLY A 377 6.32 -3.79 -1.95
C GLY A 377 6.78 -4.61 -0.74
N GLY A 378 6.48 -4.08 0.46
CA GLY A 378 6.75 -4.77 1.72
C GLY A 378 5.68 -5.80 2.09
N VAL A 379 5.86 -6.45 3.25
CA VAL A 379 4.91 -7.43 3.82
C VAL A 379 3.56 -6.81 4.19
N THR A 380 3.53 -5.49 4.33
CA THR A 380 2.32 -4.70 4.61
C THR A 380 1.64 -4.13 3.36
N SER A 381 2.19 -4.37 2.16
CA SER A 381 1.55 -3.93 0.92
C SER A 381 0.18 -4.61 0.76
N HIS A 382 -0.75 -3.95 0.06
CA HIS A 382 -2.10 -4.44 -0.19
C HIS A 382 -2.08 -5.86 -0.75
N ALA A 383 -1.14 -6.17 -1.64
CA ALA A 383 -1.04 -7.51 -2.18
C ALA A 383 -0.34 -8.49 -1.27
N ALA A 384 0.68 -8.11 -0.50
CA ALA A 384 1.23 -9.01 0.51
C ALA A 384 0.16 -9.39 1.54
N VAL A 385 -0.61 -8.41 2.00
CA VAL A 385 -1.75 -8.62 2.92
C VAL A 385 -2.87 -9.42 2.25
N THR A 386 -3.21 -9.13 0.99
CA THR A 386 -4.27 -9.86 0.26
C THR A 386 -3.84 -11.29 -0.05
N ALA A 387 -2.63 -11.50 -0.56
CA ALA A 387 -2.05 -12.82 -0.82
C ALA A 387 -2.01 -13.65 0.46
N THR A 388 -1.57 -13.07 1.58
CA THR A 388 -1.59 -13.74 2.89
C THR A 388 -3.02 -14.12 3.30
N ARG A 389 -4.00 -13.22 3.12
CA ARG A 389 -5.42 -13.52 3.39
C ARG A 389 -6.00 -14.62 2.50
N LEU A 390 -5.51 -14.72 1.27
CA LEU A 390 -5.87 -15.76 0.31
C LEU A 390 -5.08 -17.06 0.51
N GLY A 391 -4.12 -17.08 1.43
CA GLY A 391 -3.27 -18.24 1.71
C GLY A 391 -2.17 -18.50 0.67
N LEU A 392 -1.83 -17.52 -0.16
CA LEU A 392 -0.73 -17.62 -1.12
C LEU A 392 0.62 -17.60 -0.40
N ILE A 393 1.59 -18.31 -0.97
CA ILE A 393 2.99 -18.34 -0.53
C ILE A 393 3.81 -17.50 -1.50
N GLY A 394 4.62 -16.58 -1.01
CA GLY A 394 5.29 -15.65 -1.92
C GLY A 394 6.55 -15.01 -1.38
N VAL A 395 7.23 -14.29 -2.28
CA VAL A 395 8.37 -13.43 -1.97
C VAL A 395 8.12 -12.06 -2.59
N VAL A 396 8.07 -11.02 -1.78
CA VAL A 396 7.89 -9.64 -2.21
C VAL A 396 9.20 -8.86 -2.05
N ASN A 397 9.28 -7.66 -2.65
CA ASN A 397 10.48 -6.81 -2.58
C ASN A 397 11.77 -7.48 -3.12
N CYS A 398 11.66 -8.36 -4.13
CA CYS A 398 12.82 -8.94 -4.79
C CYS A 398 13.49 -7.90 -5.70
N ARG A 399 14.49 -7.19 -5.17
CA ARG A 399 15.11 -6.03 -5.85
C ARG A 399 15.77 -6.36 -7.19
N ASP A 400 16.22 -7.61 -7.34
CA ASP A 400 16.86 -8.10 -8.56
C ASP A 400 15.87 -8.53 -9.64
N LEU A 401 14.56 -8.53 -9.34
CA LEU A 401 13.50 -8.88 -10.28
C LEU A 401 13.14 -7.70 -11.19
N VAL A 402 13.21 -7.94 -12.50
CA VAL A 402 12.70 -7.05 -13.54
C VAL A 402 11.62 -7.79 -14.30
N VAL A 403 10.43 -7.21 -14.40
CA VAL A 403 9.27 -7.82 -15.07
C VAL A 403 8.95 -7.04 -16.34
N ASN A 404 8.73 -7.75 -17.43
CA ASN A 404 8.24 -7.21 -18.69
C ASN A 404 6.88 -7.86 -19.01
N GLU A 405 5.81 -7.12 -18.71
CA GLU A 405 4.44 -7.58 -18.89
C GLU A 405 4.07 -7.75 -20.37
N GLU A 406 4.55 -6.87 -21.25
CA GLU A 406 4.26 -6.91 -22.70
C GLU A 406 4.79 -8.18 -23.35
N ASN A 407 5.99 -8.62 -22.95
CA ASN A 407 6.63 -9.80 -23.53
C ASN A 407 6.39 -11.08 -22.70
N SER A 408 5.65 -10.99 -21.60
CA SER A 408 5.45 -12.11 -20.66
C SER A 408 6.77 -12.77 -20.23
N THR A 409 7.77 -11.93 -19.94
CA THR A 409 9.09 -12.34 -19.45
C THR A 409 9.47 -11.65 -18.14
N CYS A 410 10.33 -12.30 -17.36
CA CYS A 410 10.95 -11.70 -16.19
C CYS A 410 12.42 -12.08 -16.11
N ARG A 411 13.20 -11.27 -15.41
CA ARG A 411 14.62 -11.51 -15.19
C ARG A 411 14.93 -11.37 -13.71
N ILE A 412 15.62 -12.34 -13.14
CA ILE A 412 16.13 -12.29 -11.77
C ILE A 412 17.65 -12.37 -11.86
N LYS A 413 18.33 -11.27 -11.51
CA LYS A 413 19.78 -11.10 -11.75
C LYS A 413 20.13 -11.36 -13.22
N ASP A 414 20.91 -12.39 -13.53
CA ASP A 414 21.37 -12.72 -14.88
C ASP A 414 20.52 -13.79 -15.57
N VAL A 415 19.45 -14.26 -14.92
CA VAL A 415 18.62 -15.36 -15.38
C VAL A 415 17.33 -14.81 -15.98
N GLU A 416 17.12 -15.07 -17.27
CA GLU A 416 15.89 -14.72 -17.99
C GLU A 416 14.90 -15.89 -17.98
N LEU A 417 13.65 -15.57 -17.66
CA LEU A 417 12.55 -16.49 -17.46
C LEU A 417 11.34 -16.01 -18.26
N LYS A 418 10.49 -16.93 -18.67
CA LYS A 418 9.23 -16.62 -19.37
C LYS A 418 8.05 -17.29 -18.69
N ALA A 419 6.85 -16.81 -19.02
CA ALA A 419 5.63 -17.51 -18.66
C ALA A 419 5.69 -18.98 -19.13
N GLY A 420 5.33 -19.91 -18.23
CA GLY A 420 5.44 -21.35 -18.46
C GLY A 420 6.66 -22.02 -17.83
N ASP A 421 7.70 -21.26 -17.45
CA ASP A 421 8.86 -21.83 -16.75
C ASP A 421 8.52 -22.18 -15.30
N MET A 422 9.17 -23.20 -14.75
CA MET A 422 8.96 -23.66 -13.37
C MET A 422 9.92 -22.98 -12.40
N ILE A 423 9.40 -22.50 -11.28
CA ILE A 423 10.19 -22.00 -10.15
C ILE A 423 9.69 -22.55 -8.83
N THR A 424 10.54 -22.46 -7.82
CA THR A 424 10.16 -22.74 -6.44
C THR A 424 10.40 -21.50 -5.57
N VAL A 425 9.39 -21.12 -4.81
CA VAL A 425 9.41 -19.96 -3.93
C VAL A 425 9.31 -20.46 -2.50
N ASP A 426 10.29 -20.10 -1.67
CA ASP A 426 10.30 -20.39 -0.24
C ASP A 426 10.07 -19.10 0.55
N ALA A 427 8.90 -18.98 1.17
CA ALA A 427 8.56 -17.82 2.00
C ALA A 427 9.27 -17.85 3.36
N ASN A 428 9.73 -18.99 3.85
CA ASN A 428 10.42 -19.05 5.14
C ASN A 428 11.82 -18.41 5.04
N GLY A 429 12.57 -18.78 4.00
CA GLY A 429 13.88 -18.18 3.69
C GLY A 429 13.80 -16.87 2.90
N GLY A 430 12.65 -16.56 2.30
CA GLY A 430 12.53 -15.43 1.38
C GLY A 430 13.32 -15.64 0.08
N THR A 431 13.49 -16.89 -0.35
CA THR A 431 14.40 -17.28 -1.44
C THR A 431 13.65 -17.87 -2.62
N ILE A 432 14.14 -17.59 -3.83
CA ILE A 432 13.59 -18.08 -5.09
C ILE A 432 14.62 -18.99 -5.76
N TYR A 433 14.16 -20.14 -6.23
CA TYR A 433 15.00 -21.18 -6.82
C TYR A 433 14.52 -21.55 -8.22
N MET A 434 15.49 -21.86 -9.10
CA MET A 434 15.21 -22.28 -10.47
C MET A 434 14.66 -23.71 -10.50
N GLY A 435 13.53 -23.92 -11.18
CA GLY A 435 12.95 -25.24 -11.38
C GLY A 435 12.04 -25.72 -10.25
N LYS A 436 11.60 -26.98 -10.40
CA LYS A 436 10.70 -27.67 -9.47
C LYS A 436 11.51 -28.46 -8.45
N TYR A 437 11.44 -28.07 -7.18
CA TYR A 437 12.04 -28.81 -6.08
C TYR A 437 11.01 -29.65 -5.34
N PRO A 438 11.41 -30.79 -4.75
CA PRO A 438 10.51 -31.62 -3.97
C PRO A 438 10.13 -30.91 -2.67
N LEU A 439 8.83 -30.87 -2.39
CA LEU A 439 8.26 -30.29 -1.18
C LEU A 439 7.81 -31.38 -0.21
N GLN A 440 8.06 -31.18 1.07
CA GLN A 440 7.63 -32.04 2.16
C GLN A 440 6.58 -31.34 3.01
N SER A 441 5.53 -32.07 3.38
CA SER A 441 4.51 -31.55 4.28
C SER A 441 4.99 -31.64 5.72
N VAL A 442 4.92 -30.52 6.44
CA VAL A 442 5.30 -30.42 7.85
C VAL A 442 4.08 -30.00 8.65
N GLN A 443 3.89 -30.66 9.79
CA GLN A 443 2.89 -30.27 10.77
C GLN A 443 3.47 -29.17 11.68
N SER A 444 2.78 -28.05 11.77
CA SER A 444 3.08 -27.01 12.74
C SER A 444 2.70 -27.54 14.12
N LEU A 445 3.69 -27.86 14.96
CA LEU A 445 3.47 -28.05 16.38
C LEU A 445 3.00 -26.70 16.93
N VAL A 446 1.71 -26.59 17.24
CA VAL A 446 1.10 -25.40 17.86
C VAL A 446 1.62 -25.25 19.29
#